data_AF-A0A8S2YBK0-F1
#
_entry.id   AF-A0A8S2YBK0-F1
#
_cell.length_a   1.000
_cell.length_b   1.000
_cell.length_c   1.000
_cell.angle_alpha   90.00
_cell.angle_beta   90.00
_cell.angle_gamma   90.00
#
_symmetry.space_group_name_H-M   'P 1'
#
loop_
_entity.id
_entity.type
_entity.pdbx_description
1 polymer ?
#
loop_
_entity_poly.entity_id
_entity_poly.type
_entity_poly.pdbx_seq_one_letter_code
_entity_poly.pdbx_strand_id
1 'polypeptide(L)'
;MEVEKKREVADRVDAERVEQVRRQIIEEERVKLLKEHANRLLGYLPKGVIRDEKDLDLLGSDFKREFQRRQVNIQNPDGWDNL
;
A
#
# COMPACT_ATOMS: atom_id res chain seq x y z
N MET A 1 6.19 -10.09 42.78
CA MET A 1 4.94 -10.02 41.97
C MET A 1 4.76 -8.65 41.31
N GLU A 2 4.79 -7.51 42.02
CA GLU A 2 4.61 -6.18 41.39
C GLU A 2 5.76 -5.73 40.47
N VAL A 3 7.00 -6.03 40.83
CA VAL A 3 8.18 -5.69 40.02
C VAL A 3 8.18 -6.40 38.67
N GLU A 4 7.77 -7.66 38.67
CA GLU A 4 7.69 -8.52 37.48
C GLU A 4 6.57 -8.05 36.55
N LYS A 5 5.40 -7.70 37.11
CA LYS A 5 4.29 -7.11 36.36
C LYS A 5 4.65 -5.75 35.74
N LYS A 6 5.43 -4.91 36.43
CA LYS A 6 5.92 -3.63 35.88
C LYS A 6 6.91 -3.83 34.73
N ARG A 7 7.79 -4.84 34.84
CA ARG A 7 8.73 -5.21 33.76
C ARG A 7 7.99 -5.70 32.53
N GLU A 8 7.04 -6.62 32.69
CA GLU A 8 6.24 -7.15 31.59
C GLU A 8 5.49 -6.03 30.83
N VAL A 9 4.93 -5.07 31.56
CA VAL A 9 4.27 -3.90 30.93
C VAL A 9 5.27 -3.02 30.18
N ALA A 10 6.45 -2.76 30.75
CA ALA A 10 7.49 -1.97 30.09
C ALA A 10 7.97 -2.65 28.80
N ASP A 11 8.25 -3.95 28.84
CA ASP A 11 8.70 -4.73 27.69
C ASP A 11 7.65 -4.73 26.56
N ARG A 12 6.36 -4.81 26.90
CA ARG A 12 5.27 -4.70 25.92
C ARG A 12 5.20 -3.33 25.27
N VAL A 13 5.33 -2.26 26.05
CA VAL A 13 5.33 -0.88 25.53
C VAL A 13 6.51 -0.65 24.60
N ASP A 14 7.70 -1.14 24.95
CA ASP A 14 8.88 -0.99 24.11
C ASP A 14 8.77 -1.83 22.82
N ALA A 15 8.23 -3.05 22.88
CA ALA A 15 7.95 -3.85 21.70
C ALA A 15 6.93 -3.16 20.76
N GLU A 16 5.88 -2.57 21.32
CA GLU A 16 4.89 -1.80 20.55
C GLU A 16 5.52 -0.58 19.87
N ARG A 17 6.41 0.16 20.55
CA ARG A 17 7.13 1.29 19.95
C ARG A 17 8.03 0.85 18.80
N VAL A 18 8.81 -0.22 18.98
CA VAL A 18 9.70 -0.73 17.92
C VAL A 18 8.88 -1.15 16.70
N GLU A 19 7.76 -1.83 16.91
CA GLU A 19 6.90 -2.26 15.81
C GLU A 19 6.18 -1.07 15.13
N GLN A 20 5.84 -0.02 15.85
CA GLN A 20 5.32 1.23 15.26
C GLN A 20 6.36 1.88 14.33
N VAL A 21 7.61 2.03 14.80
CA VAL A 21 8.70 2.59 13.98
C VAL A 21 8.95 1.72 12.75
N ARG A 22 8.94 0.39 12.90
CA ARG A 22 9.09 -0.54 11.78
C ARG A 22 8.00 -0.35 10.72
N ARG A 23 6.73 -0.24 11.13
CA ARG A 23 5.62 0.00 10.20
C ARG A 23 5.75 1.32 9.45
N GLN A 24 6.23 2.37 10.13
CA GLN A 24 6.48 3.67 9.50
C GLN A 24 7.54 3.56 8.40
N ILE A 25 8.68 2.92 8.69
CA ILE A 25 9.75 2.72 7.71
C ILE A 25 9.26 1.93 6.49
N ILE A 26 8.49 0.87 6.71
CA ILE A 26 7.93 0.05 5.62
C ILE A 26 6.99 0.89 4.74
N GLU A 27 6.15 1.72 5.36
CA GLU A 27 5.20 2.56 4.64
C GLU A 27 5.90 3.64 3.82
N GLU A 28 6.95 4.26 4.37
CA GLU A 28 7.78 5.24 3.66
C GLU A 28 8.45 4.62 2.43
N GLU A 29 9.10 3.47 2.58
CA GLU A 29 9.74 2.77 1.46
C GLU A 29 8.72 2.30 0.42
N ARG A 30 7.54 1.87 0.85
CA ARG A 30 6.44 1.52 -0.06
C ARG A 30 6.03 2.72 -0.92
N VAL A 31 5.81 3.88 -0.32
CA VAL A 31 5.43 5.10 -1.05
C VAL A 31 6.52 5.52 -2.02
N LYS A 32 7.78 5.43 -1.60
CA LYS A 32 8.94 5.72 -2.45
C LYS A 32 8.99 4.80 -3.68
N LEU A 33 8.86 3.49 -3.49
CA LEU A 33 8.82 2.51 -4.57
C LEU A 33 7.67 2.78 -5.55
N LEU A 34 6.49 3.13 -5.04
CA LEU A 34 5.34 3.49 -5.88
C LEU A 34 5.65 4.71 -6.74
N LYS A 35 6.17 5.79 -6.15
CA LYS A 35 6.51 7.01 -6.89
C LYS A 35 7.56 6.76 -7.98
N GLU A 36 8.57 5.95 -7.68
CA GLU A 36 9.66 5.66 -8.60
C GLU A 36 9.24 4.72 -9.75
N HIS A 37 8.40 3.72 -9.47
CA HIS A 37 8.17 2.61 -10.39
C HIS A 37 6.76 2.48 -10.94
N ALA A 38 5.73 3.02 -10.30
CA ALA A 38 4.34 2.72 -10.67
C ALA A 38 4.03 3.12 -12.12
N ASN A 39 4.53 4.27 -12.58
CA ASN A 39 4.35 4.71 -13.97
C ASN A 39 4.91 3.71 -15.00
N ARG A 40 6.07 3.09 -14.71
CA ARG A 40 6.68 2.08 -15.58
C ARG A 40 5.98 0.73 -15.51
N LEU A 41 5.35 0.44 -14.38
CA LEU A 41 4.66 -0.82 -14.10
C LEU A 41 3.16 -0.76 -14.38
N LEU A 42 2.65 0.36 -14.92
CA LEU A 42 1.24 0.54 -15.23
C LEU A 42 0.73 -0.59 -16.17
N GLY A 43 -0.21 -1.39 -15.68
CA GLY A 43 -0.74 -2.59 -16.35
C GLY A 43 -0.16 -3.92 -15.88
N TYR A 44 0.95 -3.89 -15.15
CA TYR A 44 1.61 -5.07 -14.57
C TYR A 44 1.60 -5.07 -13.05
N LEU A 45 1.03 -4.03 -12.41
CA LEU A 45 0.88 -3.95 -10.96
C LEU A 45 -0.11 -5.03 -10.45
N PRO A 46 0.31 -5.89 -9.51
CA PRO A 46 -0.58 -6.85 -8.88
C PRO A 46 -1.76 -6.20 -8.15
N LYS A 47 -2.85 -6.96 -8.00
CA LYS A 47 -3.98 -6.58 -7.15
C LYS A 47 -3.47 -6.35 -5.71
N GLY A 48 -3.95 -5.28 -5.06
CA GLY A 48 -3.56 -4.91 -3.70
C GLY A 48 -2.29 -4.05 -3.58
N VAL A 49 -1.54 -3.82 -4.67
CA VAL A 49 -0.41 -2.88 -4.64
C VAL A 49 -0.91 -1.44 -4.47
N ILE A 50 -1.95 -1.03 -5.19
CA ILE A 50 -2.67 0.22 -4.93
C ILE A 50 -3.80 -0.11 -3.94
N ARG A 51 -3.78 0.50 -2.74
CA ARG A 51 -4.70 0.19 -1.65
C ARG A 51 -5.92 1.09 -1.65
N ASP A 52 -5.72 2.38 -1.87
CA ASP A 52 -6.79 3.39 -1.81
C ASP A 52 -6.56 4.54 -2.80
N GLU A 53 -7.46 5.53 -2.75
CA GLU A 53 -7.39 6.70 -3.62
C GLU A 53 -6.21 7.61 -3.29
N LYS A 54 -5.69 7.61 -2.06
CA LYS A 54 -4.50 8.40 -1.70
C LYS A 54 -3.27 7.89 -2.44
N ASP A 55 -3.12 6.57 -2.57
CA ASP A 55 -2.06 5.98 -3.38
C ASP A 55 -2.13 6.46 -4.85
N LEU A 56 -3.34 6.64 -5.40
CA LEU A 56 -3.51 7.14 -6.77
C LEU A 56 -3.15 8.62 -6.90
N ASP A 57 -3.53 9.43 -5.92
CA ASP A 57 -3.23 10.87 -5.92
C ASP A 57 -1.72 11.13 -5.81
N LEU A 58 -0.96 10.26 -5.13
CA LEU A 58 0.50 10.34 -5.03
C LEU A 58 1.23 10.08 -6.35
N LEU A 59 0.59 9.38 -7.29
CA LEU A 59 1.18 8.95 -8.56
C LEU A 59 0.86 9.89 -9.72
N GLY A 60 -0.03 10.87 -9.50
CA GLY A 60 -0.40 11.90 -10.45
C GLY A 60 -1.65 11.59 -11.26
N SER A 61 -2.25 12.64 -11.82
CA SER A 61 -3.53 12.59 -12.55
C SER A 61 -3.48 11.72 -13.80
N ASP A 62 -2.35 11.70 -14.51
CA ASP A 62 -2.16 10.85 -15.69
C ASP A 62 -2.15 9.36 -15.32
N PHE A 63 -1.41 9.00 -14.27
CA PHE A 63 -1.41 7.63 -13.75
C PHE A 63 -2.82 7.21 -13.32
N LYS A 64 -3.51 8.05 -12.54
CA LYS A 64 -4.87 7.80 -12.05
C LYS A 64 -5.84 7.52 -13.20
N ARG A 65 -5.81 8.35 -14.25
CA ARG A 65 -6.66 8.18 -15.45
C ARG A 65 -6.37 6.87 -16.18
N GLU A 66 -5.10 6.56 -16.40
CA GLU A 66 -4.71 5.30 -17.06
C GLU A 66 -5.05 4.06 -16.22
N PHE A 67 -4.80 4.12 -14.92
CA PHE A 67 -5.08 3.03 -13.99
C PHE A 67 -6.57 2.73 -13.90
N GLN A 68 -7.42 3.76 -13.80
CA GLN A 68 -8.88 3.61 -13.77
C GLN A 68 -9.43 3.01 -15.06
N ARG A 69 -8.98 3.48 -16.23
CA ARG A 69 -9.37 2.89 -17.52
C ARG A 69 -9.03 1.40 -17.61
N ARG A 70 -7.90 0.96 -17.06
CA ARG A 70 -7.49 -0.46 -17.07
C ARG A 70 -8.18 -1.29 -15.99
N GLN A 71 -8.47 -0.72 -14.82
CA GLN A 71 -9.27 -1.38 -13.78
C GLN A 71 -10.66 -1.76 -14.28
N VAL A 72 -11.31 -0.91 -15.07
CA VAL A 72 -12.59 -1.20 -15.74
C VAL A 72 -12.49 -2.47 -16.60
N ASN A 73 -11.37 -2.69 -17.28
CA ASN A 73 -11.14 -3.90 -18.09
C ASN A 73 -10.81 -5.15 -17.26
N ILE A 74 -10.34 -5.02 -16.02
CA ILE A 74 -9.99 -6.16 -15.13
C ILE A 74 -11.19 -6.59 -14.27
N GLN A 75 -12.11 -5.66 -13.98
CA GLN A 75 -13.33 -5.91 -13.21
C GLN A 75 -14.50 -6.43 -14.07
N ASN A 76 -14.39 -6.35 -15.41
CA ASN A 76 -15.23 -7.09 -16.36
C ASN A 76 -14.40 -8.20 -17.05
N PRO A 77 -14.28 -9.39 -16.45
CA PRO A 77 -13.63 -10.53 -17.11
C PRO A 77 -14.45 -11.06 -18.30
N ASP A 78 -15.70 -10.61 -18.45
CA ASP A 78 -16.69 -11.11 -19.43
C ASP A 78 -16.92 -10.12 -20.60
N GLY A 79 -15.98 -9.20 -20.86
CA GLY A 79 -16.02 -8.30 -22.02
C GLY A 79 -15.77 -8.99 -23.36
N TRP A 80 -16.29 -10.20 -23.54
CA TRP A 80 -16.55 -10.81 -24.85
C TRP A 80 -17.97 -10.44 -25.25
N ASP A 81 -18.17 -9.23 -25.77
CA ASP A 81 -19.20 -8.96 -26.77
C ASP A 81 -19.05 -7.55 -27.34
N ASN A 82 -18.83 -7.52 -28.66
CA ASN A 82 -18.81 -6.38 -29.60
C ASN A 82 -17.47 -5.64 -29.78
N LEU A 83 -16.52 -6.24 -30.50
CA LEU A 83 -16.35 -6.03 -31.95
C LEU A 83 -15.34 -7.03 -32.56
#